data_AF-H2BC66-F1
#
_entry.id   AF-H2BC66-F1
#
_cell.length_a   1.000
_cell.length_b   1.000
_cell.length_c   1.000
_cell.angle_alpha   90.00
_cell.angle_beta   90.00
_cell.angle_gamma   90.00
#
_symmetry.space_group_name_H-M   'P 1'
#
loop_
_entity.id
_entity.type
_entity.pdbx_description
1 polymer ?
#
loop_
_entity_poly.entity_id
_entity_poly.type
_entity_poly.pdbx_seq_one_letter_code
_entity_poly.pdbx_strand_id
1 'polypeptide(L)'
;KRKGIHIINLTRTARFLSEVCDLVFDAASRGKQFLIVGTKWKVADSVARAAIRARSHYVNKKWLGGMLTNWSTTKRKLQKFRDLRVEQKTGRLARRPKRDAAMLKRQLSHLQRYLG
;
A
#
# COMPACT_ATOMS: atom_id res chain seq x y z
N LYS A 1 3.70 -8.83 -34.02
CA LYS A 1 4.51 -9.78 -33.21
C LYS A 1 5.85 -9.97 -33.91
N ARG A 2 6.97 -9.98 -33.20
CA ARG A 2 8.29 -10.36 -33.75
C ARG A 2 8.87 -11.45 -32.87
N LYS A 3 9.25 -12.59 -33.46
CA LYS A 3 9.89 -13.72 -32.74
C LYS A 3 9.15 -14.14 -31.46
N GLY A 4 7.83 -14.30 -31.52
CA GLY A 4 7.00 -14.66 -30.35
C GLY A 4 6.74 -13.54 -29.34
N ILE A 5 7.40 -12.39 -29.46
CA ILE A 5 7.19 -11.23 -28.60
C ILE A 5 6.09 -10.35 -29.20
N HIS A 6 5.09 -10.05 -28.37
CA HIS A 6 4.03 -9.11 -28.71
C HIS A 6 4.55 -7.67 -28.60
N ILE A 7 4.32 -6.88 -29.65
CA ILE A 7 4.68 -5.45 -29.67
C ILE A 7 3.39 -4.67 -29.44
N ILE A 8 3.40 -3.80 -28.43
CA ILE A 8 2.26 -2.96 -28.07
C ILE A 8 2.24 -1.72 -28.97
N ASN A 9 1.05 -1.28 -29.39
CA ASN A 9 0.90 -0.06 -30.18
C ASN A 9 1.15 1.18 -29.32
N LEU A 10 2.24 1.90 -29.61
CA LEU A 10 2.65 3.07 -28.84
C LEU A 10 1.73 4.28 -29.05
N THR A 11 1.18 4.48 -30.24
CA THR A 11 0.22 5.57 -30.53
C THR A 11 -1.03 5.44 -29.68
N ARG A 12 -1.56 4.21 -29.57
CA ARG A 12 -2.73 3.92 -28.72
C ARG A 12 -2.40 4.09 -27.24
N THR A 13 -1.22 3.64 -26.80
CA THR A 13 -0.76 3.82 -25.42
C THR A 13 -0.60 5.30 -25.06
N ALA A 14 -0.02 6.11 -25.95
CA ALA A 14 0.17 7.54 -25.71
C ALA A 14 -1.17 8.28 -25.56
N ARG A 15 -2.14 7.98 -26.43
CA ARG A 15 -3.49 8.54 -26.32
C ARG A 15 -4.15 8.20 -24.99
N PHE A 16 -4.21 6.92 -24.62
CA PHE A 16 -4.82 6.51 -23.35
C PHE A 16 -4.07 7.03 -22.14
N LEU A 17 -2.75 7.18 -22.22
CA LEU A 17 -1.98 7.76 -21.14
C LEU A 17 -2.38 9.22 -20.91
N SER A 18 -2.57 10.00 -21.98
CA SER A 18 -3.06 11.38 -21.89
C SER A 18 -4.45 11.44 -21.23
N GLU A 19 -5.40 10.64 -21.73
CA GLU A 19 -6.77 10.61 -21.18
C GLU A 19 -6.78 10.25 -19.68
N VAL A 20 -5.95 9.29 -19.25
CA VAL A 20 -5.82 8.93 -17.83
C VAL A 20 -5.16 10.04 -17.02
N CYS A 21 -4.15 10.72 -17.55
CA CYS A 21 -3.52 11.84 -16.87
C CYS A 21 -4.51 12.98 -16.60
N ASP A 22 -5.36 13.30 -17.57
CA ASP A 22 -6.40 14.33 -17.42
C ASP A 22 -7.43 13.95 -16.35
N LEU A 23 -7.88 12.69 -16.35
CA LEU A 23 -8.80 12.16 -15.33
C LEU A 23 -8.19 12.15 -13.92
N VAL A 24 -6.92 11.78 -13.80
CA VAL A 24 -6.20 11.80 -12.52
C VAL A 24 -6.02 13.23 -12.03
N PHE A 25 -5.75 14.17 -12.93
CA PHE A 25 -5.63 15.59 -12.61
C PHE A 25 -6.95 16.16 -12.07
N ASP A 26 -8.07 15.91 -12.75
CA ASP A 26 -9.40 16.32 -12.29
C ASP A 26 -9.83 15.62 -10.98
N ALA A 27 -9.49 14.34 -10.81
CA ALA A 27 -9.74 13.65 -9.55
C ALA A 27 -8.93 14.26 -8.39
N ALA A 28 -7.67 14.65 -8.64
CA ALA A 28 -6.79 15.24 -7.65
C ALA A 28 -7.23 16.67 -7.28
N SER A 29 -7.65 17.48 -8.26
CA SER A 29 -8.17 18.84 -8.03
C SER A 29 -9.43 18.85 -7.17
N ARG A 30 -10.23 17.77 -7.25
CA ARG A 30 -11.39 17.51 -6.39
C ARG A 30 -11.05 16.91 -5.02
N GLY A 31 -9.75 16.73 -4.70
CA GLY A 31 -9.30 16.20 -3.41
C GLY A 31 -9.53 14.70 -3.19
N LYS A 32 -9.74 13.92 -4.27
CA LYS A 32 -9.89 12.46 -4.15
C LYS A 32 -8.58 11.81 -3.70
N GLN A 33 -8.71 10.66 -3.05
CA GLN A 33 -7.58 9.89 -2.54
C GLN A 33 -7.14 8.83 -3.56
N PHE A 34 -5.84 8.56 -3.63
CA PHE A 34 -5.26 7.63 -4.60
C PHE A 34 -4.56 6.47 -3.90
N LEU A 35 -4.70 5.28 -4.49
CA LEU A 35 -4.02 4.06 -4.07
C LEU A 35 -3.22 3.48 -5.23
N ILE A 36 -1.90 3.40 -5.08
CA ILE A 36 -1.00 2.81 -6.08
C ILE A 36 -0.63 1.38 -5.67
N VAL A 37 -0.88 0.41 -6.55
CA VAL A 37 -0.67 -1.01 -6.24
C VAL A 37 0.36 -1.62 -7.16
N GLY A 38 1.36 -2.28 -6.60
CA GLY A 38 2.30 -3.09 -7.36
C GLY A 38 3.14 -3.96 -6.46
N THR A 39 2.84 -5.26 -6.47
CA THR A 39 3.40 -6.25 -5.54
C THR A 39 4.58 -7.03 -6.11
N LYS A 40 4.84 -6.87 -7.41
CA LYS A 40 5.96 -7.55 -8.09
C LYS A 40 7.28 -7.01 -7.58
N TRP A 41 8.23 -7.90 -7.29
CA TRP A 41 9.52 -7.53 -6.70
C TRP A 41 10.26 -6.42 -7.47
N LYS A 42 10.24 -6.45 -8.82
CA LYS A 42 10.87 -5.43 -9.67
C LYS A 42 10.21 -4.04 -9.60
N VAL A 43 8.96 -3.99 -9.15
CA VAL A 43 8.09 -2.80 -9.23
C VAL A 43 7.79 -2.22 -7.84
N ALA A 44 7.87 -3.05 -6.80
CA ALA A 44 7.51 -2.71 -5.43
C ALA A 44 8.20 -1.43 -4.92
N ASP A 45 9.49 -1.28 -5.18
CA ASP A 45 10.26 -0.11 -4.72
C ASP A 45 9.94 1.15 -5.54
N SER A 46 9.66 0.99 -6.83
CA SER A 46 9.23 2.10 -7.70
C SER A 46 7.84 2.60 -7.32
N VAL A 47 6.92 1.70 -6.96
CA VAL A 47 5.58 2.05 -6.47
C VAL A 47 5.65 2.83 -5.17
N ALA A 48 6.44 2.35 -4.19
CA ALA A 48 6.61 3.05 -2.93
C ALA A 48 7.18 4.46 -3.13
N ARG A 49 8.25 4.60 -3.94
CA ARG A 49 8.85 5.91 -4.26
C ARG A 49 7.88 6.85 -4.97
N ALA A 50 7.11 6.34 -5.94
CA ALA A 50 6.14 7.15 -6.67
C ALA A 50 5.02 7.66 -5.75
N ALA A 51 4.48 6.78 -4.90
CA ALA A 51 3.42 7.13 -3.97
C ALA A 51 3.88 8.13 -2.90
N ILE A 52 5.08 7.96 -2.35
CA ILE A 52 5.66 8.91 -1.38
C ILE A 52 5.84 10.29 -2.02
N ARG A 53 6.38 10.36 -3.25
CA ARG A 53 6.54 11.62 -4.00
C ARG A 53 5.20 12.30 -4.27
N ALA A 54 4.17 11.52 -4.59
CA ALA A 54 2.82 12.00 -4.85
C ALA A 54 1.98 12.24 -3.58
N ARG A 55 2.51 11.91 -2.39
CA ARG A 55 1.78 11.91 -1.10
C ARG A 55 0.49 11.06 -1.14
N SER A 56 0.52 9.95 -1.87
CA SER A 56 -0.58 9.02 -2.06
C SER A 56 -0.38 7.71 -1.29
N HIS A 57 -1.44 6.93 -1.13
CA HIS A 57 -1.37 5.62 -0.49
C HIS A 57 -0.81 4.56 -1.45
N TYR A 58 -0.16 3.51 -0.93
CA TYR A 58 0.34 2.42 -1.76
C TYR A 58 0.26 1.04 -1.10
N VAL A 59 0.33 0.00 -1.95
CA VAL A 59 0.57 -1.38 -1.54
C VAL A 59 1.68 -1.97 -2.42
N ASN A 60 2.85 -2.19 -1.82
CA ASN A 60 4.03 -2.75 -2.50
C ASN A 60 4.44 -4.15 -2.03
N LYS A 61 3.83 -4.66 -0.96
CA LYS A 61 4.05 -6.04 -0.45
C LYS A 61 2.89 -6.93 -0.89
N LYS A 62 2.23 -7.63 0.03
CA LYS A 62 1.09 -8.50 -0.29
C LYS A 62 -0.21 -7.69 -0.25
N TRP A 63 -1.00 -7.79 -1.30
CA TRP A 63 -2.39 -7.36 -1.27
C TRP A 63 -3.21 -8.36 -0.46
N LEU A 64 -3.79 -7.93 0.66
CA LEU A 64 -4.65 -8.80 1.45
C LEU A 64 -6.06 -8.77 0.86
N GLY A 65 -6.62 -9.95 0.60
CA GLY A 65 -8.02 -10.06 0.16
C GLY A 65 -8.95 -9.35 1.15
N GLY A 66 -9.92 -8.61 0.62
CA GLY A 66 -10.88 -7.87 1.45
C GLY A 66 -10.43 -6.49 1.92
N MET A 67 -9.23 -6.00 1.53
CA MET A 67 -8.77 -4.65 1.92
C MET A 67 -9.79 -3.55 1.59
N LEU A 68 -10.35 -3.56 0.38
CA LEU A 68 -11.35 -2.59 -0.07
C LEU A 68 -12.79 -3.06 0.18
N THR A 69 -13.07 -4.34 -0.04
CA THR A 69 -14.44 -4.87 0.01
C THR A 69 -14.93 -5.16 1.43
N ASN A 70 -14.03 -5.52 2.37
CA ASN A 70 -14.35 -5.74 3.78
C ASN A 70 -13.72 -4.65 4.65
N TRP A 71 -14.21 -3.43 4.49
CA TRP A 71 -13.65 -2.25 5.16
C TRP A 71 -13.77 -2.34 6.69
N SER A 72 -14.85 -2.90 7.23
CA SER A 72 -15.06 -3.02 8.68
C SER A 72 -13.93 -3.82 9.36
N THR A 73 -13.51 -4.93 8.72
CA THR A 73 -12.40 -5.76 9.23
C THR A 73 -11.05 -5.07 9.03
N THR A 74 -10.85 -4.41 7.89
CA THR A 74 -9.61 -3.68 7.59
C THR A 74 -9.41 -2.51 8.57
N LYS A 75 -10.47 -1.75 8.86
CA LYS A 75 -10.48 -0.67 9.84
C LYS A 75 -10.10 -1.15 11.24
N ARG A 76 -10.66 -2.28 11.69
CA ARG A 76 -10.29 -2.90 12.99
C ARG A 76 -8.80 -3.30 13.03
N LYS A 77 -8.26 -3.86 11.95
CA LYS A 77 -6.83 -4.17 11.86
C LYS A 77 -5.95 -2.91 11.89
N LEU A 78 -6.38 -1.84 11.23
CA LEU A 78 -5.68 -0.56 11.23
C LEU A 78 -5.71 0.09 12.62
N GLN A 79 -6.83 0.03 13.34
CA GLN A 79 -6.91 0.50 14.71
C GLN A 79 -5.93 -0.26 15.61
N LYS A 80 -5.96 -1.59 15.55
CA LYS A 80 -5.01 -2.44 16.30
C LYS A 80 -3.55 -2.13 15.95
N PHE A 81 -3.25 -1.81 14.69
CA PHE A 81 -1.90 -1.39 14.29
C PHE A 81 -1.51 -0.06 14.94
N ARG A 82 -2.41 0.93 14.99
CA ARG A 82 -2.17 2.22 15.66
C ARG A 82 -1.93 2.02 17.16
N ASP A 83 -2.75 1.23 17.82
CA ASP A 83 -2.64 0.95 19.25
C ASP A 83 -1.29 0.29 19.58
N LEU A 84 -0.88 -0.72 18.79
CA LEU A 84 0.42 -1.39 18.97
C LEU A 84 1.61 -0.46 18.70
N ARG A 85 1.50 0.48 17.74
CA ARG A 85 2.53 1.52 17.53
C ARG A 85 2.66 2.45 18.73
N VAL A 86 1.54 2.82 19.36
CA VAL A 86 1.55 3.66 20.58
C VAL A 86 2.13 2.89 21.76
N GLU A 87 1.73 1.63 21.97
CA GLU A 87 2.29 0.77 23.03
C GLU A 87 3.80 0.56 22.86
N GLN A 88 4.29 0.46 21.63
CA GLN A 88 5.72 0.38 21.35
C GLN A 88 6.45 1.68 21.69
N LYS A 89 5.93 2.83 21.25
CA LYS A 89 6.54 4.15 21.52
C LYS A 89 6.56 4.51 23.01
N THR A 90 5.52 4.14 23.75
CA THR A 90 5.40 4.41 25.19
C THR A 90 6.17 3.42 26.06
N GLY A 91 6.83 2.42 25.49
CA GLY A 91 7.58 1.40 26.23
C GLY A 91 6.70 0.42 27.03
N ARG A 92 5.36 0.48 26.92
CA ARG A 92 4.44 -0.43 27.61
C ARG A 92 4.66 -1.89 27.23
N LEU A 93 5.14 -2.16 26.00
CA LEU A 93 5.53 -3.50 25.57
C LEU A 93 6.64 -4.13 26.41
N ALA A 94 7.54 -3.34 26.98
CA ALA A 94 8.65 -3.84 27.81
C ALA A 94 8.20 -4.27 29.22
N ARG A 95 7.04 -3.79 29.67
CA ARG A 95 6.45 -4.15 30.98
C ARG A 95 5.67 -5.46 30.96
N ARG A 96 5.50 -6.07 29.78
CA ARG A 96 4.79 -7.35 29.60
C ARG A 96 5.76 -8.54 29.72
N PRO A 97 5.25 -9.75 30.04
CA PRO A 97 6.05 -10.97 29.99
C PRO A 97 6.75 -11.14 28.63
N LYS A 98 7.97 -11.69 28.63
CA LYS A 98 8.81 -11.82 27.42
C LYS A 98 8.08 -12.52 26.26
N ARG A 99 7.28 -13.54 26.56
CA ARG A 99 6.46 -14.28 25.58
C ARG A 99 5.43 -13.37 24.91
N ASP A 100 4.67 -12.61 25.71
CA ASP A 100 3.61 -11.73 25.21
C ASP A 100 4.21 -10.56 24.41
N ALA A 101 5.29 -9.97 24.92
CA ALA A 101 6.02 -8.92 24.23
C ALA A 101 6.53 -9.40 22.86
N ALA A 102 7.05 -10.63 22.77
CA ALA A 102 7.49 -11.22 21.51
C ALA A 102 6.32 -11.45 20.53
N MET A 103 5.18 -11.92 21.02
CA MET A 103 3.98 -12.12 20.19
C MET A 103 3.46 -10.80 19.62
N LEU A 104 3.38 -9.76 20.45
CA LEU A 104 2.94 -8.42 20.02
C LEU A 104 3.93 -7.79 19.03
N LYS A 105 5.24 -7.97 19.21
CA LYS A 105 6.27 -7.54 18.25
C LYS A 105 6.12 -8.23 16.89
N ARG A 106 5.86 -9.54 16.87
CA ARG A 106 5.59 -10.28 15.62
C ARG A 106 4.35 -9.76 14.93
N GLN A 107 3.28 -9.52 15.70
CA GLN A 107 2.04 -8.95 15.16
C GLN A 107 2.27 -7.55 14.58
N LEU A 108 3.00 -6.69 15.28
CA LEU A 108 3.32 -5.34 14.83
C LEU A 108 4.14 -5.37 13.54
N SER A 109 5.18 -6.21 13.47
CA SER A 109 5.99 -6.38 12.26
C SER A 109 5.14 -6.84 11.07
N HIS A 110 4.23 -7.79 11.29
CA HIS A 110 3.28 -8.23 10.26
C HIS A 110 2.40 -7.08 9.78
N LEU A 111 1.78 -6.33 10.69
CA LEU A 111 0.89 -5.22 10.32
C LEU A 111 1.66 -4.08 9.62
N GLN A 112 2.86 -3.74 10.09
CA GLN A 112 3.70 -2.72 9.48
C GLN A 112 4.15 -3.11 8.06
N ARG A 113 4.36 -4.40 7.80
CA ARG A 113 4.74 -4.88 6.47
C ARG A 113 3.61 -4.75 5.44
N TYR A 114 2.34 -4.81 5.86
CA TYR A 114 1.19 -4.85 4.94
C TYR A 114 0.30 -3.61 4.96
N LEU A 115 0.30 -2.84 6.04
CA LEU A 115 -0.55 -1.66 6.25
C LEU A 115 0.27 -0.39 6.60
N GLY A 116 1.60 -0.49 6.57
CA GLY A 116 2.53 0.57 6.95
C GLY A 116 2.99 1.44 5.81
#